data_AF-A0A0F6W5C5-F1
#
_entry.id   AF-A0A0F6W5C5-F1
#
_cell.length_a   1.000
_cell.length_b   1.000
_cell.length_c   1.000
_cell.angle_alpha   90.00
_cell.angle_beta   90.00
_cell.angle_gamma   90.00
#
_symmetry.space_group_name_H-M   'P 1'
#
loop_
_entity.id
_entity.type
_entity.pdbx_description
1 polymer ?
#
loop_
_entity_poly.entity_id
_entity_poly.type
_entity_poly.pdbx_seq_one_letter_code
_entity_poly.pdbx_strand_id
1 'polypeptide(L)'
;MMGAADRTFVIGGVIALPVGRRVEVTIFAREEGVFSVAKVPQIDEPLVRDLETGVVYGRSWHFQDEQAIRWNAPVAMSVRDDLEVAERVVGRLLACRVLSEGYSDPWQQTTLVVAPEASTTEYR
;
A
#
# COMPACT_ATOMS: atom_id res chain seq x y z
N MET A 1 -21.33 8.92 -17.83
CA MET A 1 -20.22 8.14 -17.22
C MET A 1 -20.35 8.28 -15.71
N MET A 2 -20.78 7.24 -15.00
CA MET A 2 -20.65 7.19 -13.55
C MET A 2 -19.18 6.90 -13.26
N GLY A 3 -18.48 7.84 -12.62
CA GLY A 3 -17.11 7.59 -12.14
C GLY A 3 -17.12 6.44 -11.13
N ALA A 4 -16.02 5.68 -11.07
CA ALA A 4 -15.82 4.71 -10.00
C ALA A 4 -15.90 5.44 -8.64
N ALA A 5 -16.57 4.83 -7.67
CA ALA A 5 -16.69 5.41 -6.33
C ALA A 5 -15.31 5.57 -5.69
N ASP A 6 -15.14 6.65 -4.92
CA ASP A 6 -13.91 6.90 -4.16
C ASP A 6 -13.58 5.72 -3.24
N ARG A 7 -12.29 5.38 -3.15
CA ARG A 7 -11.78 4.28 -2.34
C ARG A 7 -11.05 4.82 -1.12
N THR A 8 -11.36 4.25 0.04
CA THR A 8 -10.68 4.59 1.29
C THR A 8 -9.80 3.43 1.72
N PHE A 9 -8.53 3.70 2.02
CA PHE A 9 -7.55 2.75 2.53
C PHE A 9 -7.09 3.19 3.91
N VAL A 10 -7.07 2.25 4.85
CA VAL A 10 -6.58 2.47 6.21
C VAL A 10 -5.33 1.63 6.38
N ILE A 11 -4.21 2.28 6.70
CA ILE A 11 -2.88 1.69 6.60
C ILE A 11 -2.19 1.80 7.95
N GLY A 12 -1.65 0.69 8.45
CA GLY A 12 -0.76 0.69 9.62
C GLY A 12 0.59 1.33 9.30
N GLY A 13 0.85 2.51 9.85
CA GLY A 13 2.08 3.29 9.64
C GLY A 13 1.85 4.70 9.09
N VAL A 14 2.93 5.39 8.77
CA VAL A 14 2.92 6.77 8.25
C VAL A 14 3.28 6.80 6.77
N ILE A 15 2.34 7.28 5.96
CA ILE A 15 2.54 7.59 4.55
C ILE A 15 2.13 9.04 4.35
N ALA A 16 3.12 9.93 4.22
CA ALA A 16 2.87 11.34 3.92
C ALA A 16 2.92 11.56 2.40
N LEU A 17 1.75 11.65 1.78
CA LEU A 17 1.59 11.90 0.34
C LEU A 17 0.83 13.21 0.11
N PRO A 18 1.35 14.12 -0.74
CA PRO A 18 0.61 15.31 -1.12
C PRO A 18 -0.72 14.97 -1.81
N VAL A 19 -1.79 15.70 -1.48
CA VAL A 19 -3.07 15.60 -2.20
C VAL A 19 -2.88 16.00 -3.66
N GLY A 20 -3.61 15.34 -4.56
CA GLY A 20 -3.56 15.54 -6.02
C GLY A 20 -2.60 14.57 -6.74
N ARG A 21 -1.71 13.90 -6.00
CA ARG A 21 -0.77 12.91 -6.52
C ARG A 21 -1.48 11.75 -7.19
N ARG A 22 -0.92 11.29 -8.30
CA ARG A 22 -1.30 10.01 -8.91
C ARG A 22 -0.63 8.87 -8.16
N VAL A 23 -1.42 7.94 -7.65
CA VAL A 23 -0.95 6.81 -6.84
C VAL A 23 -1.44 5.48 -7.39
N GLU A 24 -0.64 4.44 -7.17
CA GLU A 24 -1.07 3.05 -7.27
C GLU A 24 -1.13 2.46 -5.86
N VAL A 25 -2.27 1.90 -5.49
CA VAL A 25 -2.45 1.14 -4.26
C VAL A 25 -2.65 -0.32 -4.65
N THR A 26 -1.73 -1.19 -4.21
CA THR A 26 -1.78 -2.63 -4.48
C THR A 26 -2.01 -3.37 -3.17
N ILE A 27 -3.08 -4.17 -3.12
CA ILE A 27 -3.36 -5.11 -2.02
C ILE A 27 -2.88 -6.47 -2.48
N PHE A 28 -1.98 -7.08 -1.71
CA PHE A 28 -1.53 -8.45 -1.94
C PHE A 28 -2.24 -9.43 -1.03
N ALA A 29 -2.36 -10.68 -1.47
CA ALA A 29 -2.81 -11.79 -0.63
C ALA A 29 -1.62 -12.57 -0.05
N ARG A 30 -1.74 -13.00 1.21
CA ARG A 30 -0.78 -13.90 1.87
C ARG A 30 -1.50 -15.06 2.55
N GLU A 31 -0.81 -16.16 2.76
CA GLU A 31 -1.32 -17.27 3.56
C GLU A 31 -1.55 -16.83 5.02
N GLU A 32 -2.73 -17.12 5.57
CA GLU A 32 -3.04 -16.79 6.95
C GLU A 32 -2.71 -17.95 7.89
N GLY A 33 -1.54 -17.91 8.53
CA GLY A 33 -1.10 -18.88 9.53
C GLY A 33 -0.31 -20.07 8.97
N VAL A 34 0.46 -20.73 9.84
CA VAL A 34 1.52 -21.71 9.50
C VAL A 34 1.02 -22.96 8.76
N PHE A 35 -0.29 -23.22 8.76
CA PHE A 35 -0.91 -24.42 8.16
C PHE A 35 -2.08 -24.12 7.21
N SER A 36 -2.32 -22.86 6.87
CA SER A 36 -3.42 -22.50 5.96
C SER A 36 -2.92 -22.36 4.54
N VAL A 37 -3.64 -22.96 3.60
CA VAL A 37 -3.45 -22.72 2.15
C VAL A 37 -4.34 -21.58 1.65
N ALA A 38 -5.18 -21.01 2.52
CA ALA A 38 -6.05 -19.91 2.14
C ALA A 38 -5.26 -18.60 2.10
N LYS A 39 -5.21 -17.99 0.91
CA LYS A 39 -4.62 -16.67 0.73
C LYS A 39 -5.67 -15.60 1.05
N VAL A 40 -5.35 -14.72 1.98
CA VAL A 40 -6.24 -13.65 2.46
C VAL A 40 -5.66 -12.29 2.02
N PRO A 41 -6.47 -11.41 1.40
CA PRO A 41 -6.05 -10.04 1.08
C PRO A 41 -5.65 -9.25 2.32
N GLN A 42 -4.49 -8.61 2.29
CA GLN A 42 -3.98 -7.78 3.39
C GLN A 42 -4.40 -6.32 3.20
N ILE A 43 -5.67 -6.05 3.49
CA ILE A 43 -6.32 -4.76 3.20
C ILE A 43 -5.77 -3.59 4.02
N ASP A 44 -5.17 -3.85 5.17
CA ASP A 44 -4.62 -2.89 6.13
C ASP A 44 -3.10 -2.66 5.95
N GLU A 45 -2.47 -3.47 5.10
CA GLU A 45 -1.05 -3.39 4.75
C GLU A 45 -0.85 -3.26 3.23
N PRO A 46 -1.51 -2.33 2.51
CA PRO A 46 -1.28 -2.20 1.08
C PRO A 46 0.11 -1.63 0.77
N LEU A 47 0.61 -1.93 -0.42
CA LEU A 47 1.74 -1.23 -1.03
C LEU A 47 1.21 0.01 -1.77
N VAL A 48 1.75 1.18 -1.45
CA VAL A 48 1.38 2.45 -2.10
C VAL A 48 2.57 2.97 -2.88
N ARG A 49 2.37 3.33 -4.14
CA ARG A 49 3.39 3.94 -5.00
C ARG A 49 2.95 5.32 -5.45
N ASP A 50 3.77 6.34 -5.19
CA ASP A 50 3.64 7.64 -5.86
C ASP A 50 4.17 7.49 -7.29
N LEU A 51 3.27 7.59 -8.26
CA LEU A 51 3.61 7.38 -9.67
C LEU A 51 4.35 8.57 -10.30
N GLU A 52 4.41 9.72 -9.62
CA GLU A 52 5.13 10.90 -10.10
C GLU A 52 6.57 10.92 -9.60
N THR A 53 6.82 10.50 -8.35
CA THR A 53 8.18 10.48 -7.77
C THR A 53 8.84 9.11 -7.80
N GLY A 54 8.04 8.05 -7.99
CA GLY A 54 8.50 6.67 -7.90
C GLY A 54 8.69 6.15 -6.48
N VAL A 55 8.38 6.96 -5.44
CA VAL A 55 8.50 6.52 -4.03
C VAL A 55 7.50 5.40 -3.75
N VAL A 56 7.97 4.35 -3.08
CA VAL A 56 7.18 3.18 -2.69
C VAL A 56 7.10 3.13 -1.17
N TYR A 57 5.88 3.00 -0.66
CA TYR A 57 5.55 2.86 0.73
C TYR A 57 4.96 1.46 0.96
N GLY A 58 5.55 0.71 1.87
CA GLY A 58 5.09 -0.64 2.20
C GLY A 58 5.67 -1.14 3.50
N ARG A 59 5.08 -2.22 4.02
CA ARG A 59 5.61 -3.01 5.13
C ARG A 59 6.82 -3.85 4.69
N SER A 60 7.66 -4.29 5.64
CA SER A 60 8.87 -5.08 5.39
C SER A 60 8.63 -6.25 4.43
N TRP A 61 7.52 -6.97 4.62
CA TRP A 61 7.22 -8.19 3.89
C TRP A 61 6.97 -7.99 2.40
N HIS A 62 6.76 -6.74 1.96
CA HIS A 62 6.66 -6.38 0.54
C HIS A 62 8.00 -6.40 -0.20
N PHE A 63 9.11 -6.35 0.52
CA PHE A 63 10.44 -6.17 -0.04
C PHE A 63 11.27 -7.43 0.08
N GLN A 64 12.18 -7.66 -0.88
CA GLN A 64 12.96 -8.92 -0.98
C GLN A 64 13.94 -9.15 0.19
N ASP A 65 14.24 -8.13 0.99
CA ASP A 65 15.24 -8.24 2.06
C ASP A 65 14.73 -7.65 3.39
N GLU A 66 13.98 -8.44 4.15
CA GLU A 66 13.58 -8.06 5.52
C GLU A 66 14.78 -8.01 6.48
N GLN A 67 15.88 -8.72 6.19
CA GLN A 67 17.07 -8.72 7.05
C GLN A 67 17.86 -7.42 6.91
N ALA A 68 17.83 -6.78 5.74
CA ALA A 68 18.37 -5.45 5.51
C ALA A 68 17.77 -4.39 6.45
N ILE A 69 16.50 -4.55 6.85
CA ILE A 69 15.81 -3.60 7.74
C ILE A 69 16.43 -3.58 9.14
N ARG A 70 17.16 -4.65 9.53
CA ARG A 70 17.84 -4.74 10.83
C ARG A 70 19.22 -4.09 10.85
N TRP A 71 19.78 -3.71 9.70
CA TRP A 71 21.12 -3.14 9.60
C TRP A 71 21.05 -1.71 9.08
N ASN A 72 21.74 -0.78 9.74
CA ASN A 72 21.79 0.66 9.41
C ASN A 72 22.49 0.98 8.06
N ALA A 73 22.53 0.04 7.12
CA ALA A 73 23.09 0.22 5.80
C ALA A 73 21.96 0.43 4.79
N PRO A 74 22.07 1.42 3.88
CA PRO A 74 21.13 1.56 2.78
C PRO A 74 21.24 0.34 1.87
N VAL A 75 20.19 -0.50 1.88
CA VAL A 75 20.06 -1.63 0.95
C VAL A 75 19.07 -1.24 -0.14
N ALA A 76 19.41 -1.56 -1.39
CA ALA A 76 18.48 -1.43 -2.50
C ALA A 76 17.33 -2.43 -2.30
N MET A 77 16.19 -1.96 -1.82
CA MET A 77 15.00 -2.78 -1.62
C MET A 77 14.14 -2.79 -2.87
N SER A 78 13.94 -3.97 -3.45
CA SER A 78 12.99 -4.19 -4.54
C SER A 78 11.69 -4.77 -3.97
N VAL A 79 10.56 -4.36 -4.55
CA VAL A 79 9.28 -5.02 -4.30
C VAL A 79 9.39 -6.47 -4.77
N ARG A 80 8.94 -7.39 -3.92
CA ARG A 80 8.87 -8.81 -4.23
C ARG A 80 7.97 -9.07 -5.43
N ASP A 81 8.42 -9.96 -6.30
CA ASP A 81 7.71 -10.41 -7.50
C ASP A 81 6.90 -11.69 -7.28
N ASP A 82 7.07 -12.36 -6.14
CA ASP A 82 6.33 -13.56 -5.74
C ASP A 82 5.00 -13.27 -5.03
N LEU A 83 4.66 -12.00 -4.79
CA LEU A 83 3.42 -11.61 -4.13
C LEU A 83 2.22 -11.68 -5.07
N GLU A 84 1.14 -12.31 -4.60
CA GLU A 84 -0.11 -12.40 -5.36
C GLU A 84 -0.93 -11.12 -5.19
N VAL A 85 -1.23 -10.45 -6.31
CA VAL A 85 -2.06 -9.24 -6.31
C VAL A 85 -3.53 -9.63 -6.15
N ALA A 86 -4.13 -9.24 -5.02
CA ALA A 86 -5.56 -9.39 -4.79
C ALA A 86 -6.35 -8.25 -5.43
N GLU A 87 -5.83 -7.03 -5.34
CA GLU A 87 -6.45 -5.84 -5.90
C GLU A 87 -5.40 -4.79 -6.26
N ARG A 88 -5.66 -4.03 -7.32
CA ARG A 88 -4.88 -2.85 -7.69
C ARG A 88 -5.80 -1.69 -8.02
N VAL A 89 -5.56 -0.54 -7.40
CA VAL A 89 -6.28 0.71 -7.63
C VAL A 89 -5.29 1.79 -8.04
N VAL A 90 -5.44 2.31 -9.25
CA VAL A 90 -4.70 3.49 -9.72
C VAL A 90 -5.65 4.68 -9.69
N GLY A 91 -5.21 5.81 -9.14
CA GLY A 91 -6.09 6.97 -8.98
C GLY A 91 -5.38 8.23 -8.51
N ARG A 92 -6.17 9.29 -8.32
CA ARG A 92 -5.68 10.53 -7.69
C ARG A 92 -6.00 10.55 -6.21
N LEU A 93 -5.03 10.94 -5.41
CA LEU A 93 -5.19 11.11 -3.97
C LEU A 93 -6.03 12.34 -3.67
N LEU A 94 -7.21 12.16 -3.08
CA LEU A 94 -8.12 13.23 -2.66
C LEU A 94 -7.86 13.70 -1.23
N ALA A 95 -7.45 12.78 -0.35
CA ALA A 95 -7.13 13.09 1.02
C ALA A 95 -6.06 12.13 1.57
N CYS A 96 -5.17 12.68 2.39
CA CYS A 96 -4.18 11.93 3.17
C CYS A 96 -4.26 12.40 4.62
N ARG A 97 -4.64 11.51 5.53
CA ARG A 97 -4.72 11.81 6.97
C ARG A 97 -3.74 10.90 7.69
N VAL A 98 -2.79 11.48 8.40
CA VAL A 98 -1.87 10.75 9.28
C VAL A 98 -2.32 11.00 10.70
N LEU A 99 -2.67 9.94 11.40
CA LEU A 99 -2.99 9.94 12.82
C LEU A 99 -1.82 9.31 13.58
N SER A 100 -1.38 9.98 14.63
CA SER A 100 -0.44 9.45 15.59
C SER A 100 -1.12 9.53 16.95
N GLU A 101 -1.38 8.39 17.57
CA GLU A 101 -1.89 8.33 18.93
C GLU A 101 -0.73 8.09 19.90
N GLY A 102 -0.66 8.91 20.95
CA GLY A 102 0.37 8.81 21.98
C GLY A 102 -0.18 8.17 23.24
N TYR A 103 0.16 6.90 23.47
CA TYR A 103 0.33 6.30 24.80
C TYR A 103 1.65 5.50 24.77
N SER A 104 1.92 4.62 25.75
CA SER A 104 3.23 3.95 25.93
C SER A 104 3.81 3.21 24.72
N ASP A 105 3.01 2.93 23.69
CA ASP A 105 3.44 2.43 22.38
C ASP A 105 2.81 3.30 21.28
N PRO A 106 3.59 4.11 20.53
CA PRO A 106 3.05 5.03 19.55
C PRO A 106 2.47 4.27 18.37
N TRP A 107 1.15 4.25 18.26
CA TRP A 107 0.47 3.69 17.12
C TRP A 107 0.24 4.76 16.06
N GLN A 108 0.58 4.42 14.81
CA GLN A 108 0.48 5.32 13.67
C GLN A 108 -0.44 4.71 12.62
N GLN A 109 -1.34 5.53 12.10
CA GLN A 109 -2.26 5.13 11.05
C GLN A 109 -2.31 6.19 9.97
N THR A 110 -2.34 5.76 8.72
CA THR A 110 -2.62 6.62 7.57
C THR A 110 -3.94 6.23 6.92
N THR A 111 -4.79 7.21 6.64
CA THR A 111 -5.99 7.04 5.82
C THR A 111 -5.81 7.77 4.50
N LEU A 112 -5.94 7.04 3.40
CA LEU A 112 -5.90 7.57 2.03
C LEU A 112 -7.29 7.49 1.43
N VAL A 113 -7.74 8.58 0.80
CA VAL A 113 -8.94 8.58 -0.07
C VAL A 113 -8.47 8.78 -1.50
N VAL A 114 -8.78 7.83 -2.37
CA VAL A 114 -8.32 7.79 -3.76
C VAL A 114 -9.54 7.79 -4.69
N ALA A 115 -9.58 8.75 -5.61
CA ALA A 115 -10.50 8.72 -6.75
C ALA A 115 -9.90 7.78 -7.81
N PRO A 116 -10.48 6.60 -8.07
CA PRO A 116 -9.93 5.69 -9.05
C PRO A 116 -10.00 6.30 -10.45
N GLU A 117 -8.95 6.10 -11.22
CA GLU A 117 -9.02 6.32 -12.66
C GLU A 117 -10.00 5.32 -13.26
N ALA A 118 -10.73 5.74 -14.30
CA ALA A 118 -11.56 4.81 -15.05
C ALA A 118 -10.67 3.64 -15.48
N SER A 119 -11.05 2.42 -15.13
CA SER A 119 -10.31 1.24 -15.52
C SER A 119 -10.21 1.25 -17.05
N THR A 120 -9.02 1.50 -17.57
CA THR A 120 -8.77 1.23 -18.98
C THR A 120 -8.71 -0.29 -19.07
N THR A 121 -9.87 -0.91 -19.27
CA THR A 121 -9.96 -2.34 -19.53
C THR A 121 -9.30 -2.59 -20.89
N GLU A 122 -7.99 -2.72 -20.92
CA GLU A 122 -7.33 -3.39 -22.03
C GLU A 122 -7.60 -4.88 -21.87
N TYR A 123 -8.67 -5.32 -22.54
CA TYR A 123 -8.92 -6.73 -22.82
C TYR A 123 -7.72 -7.26 -23.60
N ARG A 124 -6.99 -8.22 -23.04
CA ARG A 124 -6.13 -9.10 -23.83
C ARG A 124 -6.09 -10.50 -23.24
#